data_AF-A0A523VIC4-F1
#
_entry.id   AF-A0A523VIC4-F1
#
_cell.length_a   1.000
_cell.length_b   1.000
_cell.length_c   1.000
_cell.angle_alpha   90.00
_cell.angle_beta   90.00
_cell.angle_gamma   90.00
#
_symmetry.space_group_name_H-M   'P 1'
#
loop_
_entity.id
_entity.type
_entity.pdbx_description
1 polymer ?
#
loop_
_entity_poly.entity_id
_entity_poly.type
_entity_poly.pdbx_seq_one_letter_code
_entity_poly.pdbx_strand_id
1 'polypeptide(L)'
;MKKKLIRLTAPIIIILIGLGLFIYPKVSYLKYNLAQSSLKAETKNSSDKSKGIDLPKDAVAKIAIPKIDLEAYVLEGTTQNVLAKGPGHYEETPMPGQVGNSAIAGHRTMHGHPFRDLNNWKKTTK
;
A
#
# COMPACT_ATOMS: atom_id res chain seq x y z
N MET A 1 32.22 -0.76 38.71
CA MET A 1 32.40 -0.43 37.27
C MET A 1 31.13 -0.62 36.42
N LYS A 2 30.36 -1.71 36.57
CA LYS A 2 29.15 -1.99 35.76
C LYS A 2 28.06 -0.89 35.79
N LYS A 3 27.83 -0.23 36.93
CA LYS A 3 26.83 0.85 37.07
C LYS A 3 27.15 2.13 36.26
N LYS A 4 28.44 2.44 36.05
CA LYS A 4 28.87 3.62 35.27
C LYS A 4 28.73 3.36 33.76
N LEU A 5 28.92 2.12 33.34
CA LEU A 5 28.73 1.67 31.96
C LEU A 5 27.26 1.68 31.55
N ILE A 6 26.36 1.19 32.41
CA ILE A 6 24.90 1.18 32.16
C ILE A 6 24.34 2.61 32.02
N ARG A 7 24.83 3.57 32.82
CA ARG A 7 24.42 4.98 32.74
C ARG A 7 24.81 5.64 31.41
N LEU A 8 25.85 5.16 30.74
CA LEU A 8 26.32 5.72 29.48
C LEU A 8 25.68 5.04 28.26
N THR A 9 25.42 3.73 28.32
CA THR A 9 24.88 2.95 27.18
C THR A 9 23.35 2.99 27.09
N ALA A 10 22.63 3.08 28.21
CA ALA A 10 21.17 3.15 28.23
C ALA A 10 20.57 4.28 27.35
N PRO A 11 21.05 5.55 27.39
CA PRO A 11 20.49 6.61 26.55
C PRO A 11 20.74 6.36 25.06
N ILE A 12 21.91 5.79 24.69
CA ILE A 12 22.24 5.46 23.30
C ILE A 12 21.26 4.41 22.76
N ILE A 13 20.97 3.38 23.55
CA ILE A 13 20.01 2.32 23.16
C ILE A 13 18.61 2.92 22.97
N ILE A 14 18.15 3.80 23.86
CA ILE A 14 16.85 4.46 23.73
C ILE A 14 16.81 5.34 22.48
N ILE A 15 17.87 6.09 22.19
CA ILE A 15 17.97 6.91 20.97
C ILE A 15 17.91 6.02 19.73
N LEU A 16 18.62 4.91 19.70
CA LEU A 16 18.60 3.97 18.57
C LEU A 16 17.21 3.36 18.36
N ILE A 17 16.53 2.97 19.44
CA ILE A 17 15.14 2.47 19.38
C ILE A 17 14.21 3.56 18.85
N GLY A 18 14.32 4.78 19.37
CA GLY A 18 13.52 5.92 18.92
C GLY A 18 13.74 6.26 17.44
N LEU A 19 14.99 6.24 16.98
CA LEU A 19 15.34 6.42 15.57
C LEU A 19 14.73 5.32 14.69
N GLY A 20 14.79 4.07 15.14
CA GLY A 20 14.17 2.93 14.45
C GLY A 20 12.66 3.13 14.25
N LEU A 21 11.96 3.54 15.32
CA LEU A 21 10.52 3.83 15.27
C LEU A 21 10.19 4.98 14.30
N PHE A 22 11.05 6.00 14.20
CA PHE A 22 10.84 7.14 13.31
C PHE A 22 11.16 6.81 11.84
N ILE A 23 12.17 5.97 11.58
CA ILE A 23 12.61 5.61 10.23
C ILE A 23 11.65 4.61 9.57
N TYR A 24 11.09 3.68 10.35
CA TYR A 24 10.32 2.56 9.84
C TYR A 24 9.14 2.94 8.91
N PRO A 25 8.29 3.95 9.24
CA PRO A 25 7.20 4.38 8.35
C PRO A 25 7.68 4.89 6.99
N LYS A 26 8.81 5.61 6.96
CA LYS A 26 9.39 6.13 5.70
C LYS A 26 9.93 5.02 4.80
N VAL A 27 10.59 4.02 5.40
CA VAL A 27 11.08 2.85 4.66
C VAL A 27 9.92 2.05 4.07
N SER A 28 8.85 1.86 4.85
CA SER A 28 7.62 1.21 4.40
C SER A 28 6.97 1.96 3.22
N TYR A 29 6.88 3.29 3.31
CA TYR A 29 6.36 4.15 2.24
C TYR A 29 7.19 4.07 0.96
N LEU A 30 8.51 4.06 1.07
CA LEU A 30 9.39 3.96 -0.09
C LEU A 30 9.24 2.61 -0.80
N LYS A 31 9.20 1.50 -0.06
CA LYS A 31 8.97 0.16 -0.63
C LYS A 31 7.64 0.06 -1.38
N TYR A 32 6.59 0.64 -0.81
CA TYR A 32 5.27 0.71 -1.45
C TYR A 32 5.33 1.47 -2.79
N ASN A 33 5.91 2.67 -2.79
CA ASN A 33 6.01 3.49 -4.00
C ASN A 33 6.83 2.80 -5.09
N LEU A 34 7.90 2.09 -4.73
CA LEU A 34 8.70 1.32 -5.67
C LEU A 34 7.89 0.20 -6.31
N ALA A 35 7.13 -0.57 -5.52
CA ALA A 35 6.28 -1.64 -6.04
C ALA A 35 5.19 -1.11 -6.99
N GLN A 36 4.54 -0.01 -6.62
CA GLN A 36 3.52 0.64 -7.44
C GLN A 36 4.10 1.25 -8.73
N SER A 37 5.34 1.74 -8.67
CA SER A 37 6.03 2.31 -9.84
C SER A 37 6.42 1.24 -10.85
N SER A 38 6.84 0.04 -10.41
CA SER A 38 7.11 -1.08 -11.31
C SER A 38 5.86 -1.56 -12.03
N LEU A 39 4.72 -1.64 -11.33
CA LEU A 39 3.43 -2.00 -11.91
C LEU A 39 3.00 -0.97 -12.97
N LYS A 40 3.14 0.32 -12.65
CA LYS A 40 2.87 1.42 -13.59
C LYS A 40 3.77 1.36 -14.84
N ALA A 41 5.03 0.97 -14.69
CA ALA A 41 5.96 0.82 -15.80
C ALA A 41 5.58 -0.35 -16.70
N GLU A 42 5.16 -1.49 -16.12
CA GLU A 42 4.67 -2.64 -16.88
C GLU A 42 3.40 -2.31 -17.68
N THR A 43 2.47 -1.55 -17.10
CA THR A 43 1.31 -1.01 -17.83
C THR A 43 1.73 -0.14 -19.01
N LYS A 44 2.64 0.82 -18.81
CA LYS A 44 3.09 1.73 -19.90
C LYS A 44 3.73 0.99 -21.07
N ASN A 45 4.48 -0.08 -20.78
CA ASN A 45 5.10 -0.91 -21.82
C ASN A 45 4.07 -1.82 -22.54
N SER A 46 2.95 -2.16 -21.88
CA SER A 46 1.83 -2.91 -22.49
C SER A 46 0.81 -2.05 -23.24
N SER A 47 0.79 -0.73 -22.96
CA SER A 47 -0.17 0.26 -23.48
C SER A 47 -0.19 0.44 -25.01
N ASP A 48 0.72 -0.20 -25.75
CA ASP A 48 0.84 -0.08 -27.20
C ASP A 48 0.06 -1.17 -27.97
N LYS A 49 -0.72 -2.04 -27.29
CA LYS A 49 -1.32 -3.22 -27.96
C LYS A 49 -2.78 -3.59 -27.74
N SER A 50 -3.59 -2.94 -26.91
CA SER A 50 -5.01 -3.34 -26.85
C SER A 50 -5.98 -2.27 -26.36
N LYS A 51 -7.19 -2.27 -26.92
CA LYS A 51 -8.33 -1.37 -26.60
C LYS A 51 -8.96 -1.65 -25.20
N GLY A 52 -8.24 -2.29 -24.28
CA GLY A 52 -8.69 -2.67 -22.94
C GLY A 52 -7.99 -1.86 -21.83
N ILE A 53 -8.41 -2.04 -20.58
CA ILE A 53 -7.67 -1.50 -19.43
C ILE A 53 -6.41 -2.35 -19.27
N ASP A 54 -5.25 -1.84 -19.70
CA ASP A 54 -3.98 -2.54 -19.54
C ASP A 54 -3.58 -2.58 -18.06
N LEU A 55 -3.68 -3.77 -17.46
CA LEU A 55 -3.23 -4.04 -16.11
C LEU A 55 -1.85 -4.70 -16.14
N PRO A 56 -0.97 -4.39 -15.16
CA PRO A 56 0.23 -5.18 -14.92
C PRO A 56 -0.15 -6.65 -14.66
N LYS A 57 0.75 -7.60 -14.93
CA LYS A 57 0.43 -9.03 -14.82
C LYS A 57 -0.04 -9.46 -13.44
N ASP A 58 0.50 -8.82 -12.41
CA ASP A 58 0.21 -9.14 -11.01
C ASP A 58 -1.01 -8.38 -10.46
N ALA A 59 -1.62 -7.49 -11.26
CA ALA A 59 -2.74 -6.67 -10.82
C ALA A 59 -4.06 -7.09 -11.46
N VAL A 60 -5.11 -7.11 -10.63
CA VAL A 60 -6.48 -7.49 -11.02
C VAL A 60 -7.36 -6.30 -11.31
N ALA A 61 -7.01 -5.11 -10.80
CA ALA A 61 -7.71 -3.86 -11.09
C ALA A 61 -6.83 -2.64 -10.85
N LYS A 62 -7.31 -1.47 -11.32
CA LYS A 62 -6.80 -0.16 -10.92
C LYS A 62 -7.92 0.58 -10.19
N ILE A 63 -7.66 1.03 -8.96
CA ILE A 63 -8.58 1.85 -8.18
C ILE A 63 -8.17 3.32 -8.29
N ALA A 64 -9.13 4.19 -8.59
CA ALA A 64 -8.95 5.63 -8.62
C ALA A 64 -10.07 6.32 -7.83
N ILE A 65 -9.72 7.07 -6.79
CA ILE A 65 -10.65 7.88 -6.00
C ILE A 65 -10.10 9.32 -5.93
N PRO A 66 -10.43 10.18 -6.92
CA PRO A 66 -9.85 11.52 -7.05
C PRO A 66 -10.03 12.41 -5.81
N LYS A 67 -11.14 12.23 -5.08
CA LYS A 67 -11.47 13.04 -3.89
C LYS A 67 -10.48 12.87 -2.73
N ILE A 68 -9.74 11.76 -2.70
CA ILE A 68 -8.72 11.48 -1.68
C ILE A 68 -7.33 11.31 -2.31
N ASP A 69 -7.16 11.76 -3.56
CA ASP A 69 -5.92 11.61 -4.34
C ASP A 69 -5.38 10.16 -4.35
N LEU A 70 -6.28 9.19 -4.42
CA LEU A 70 -5.92 7.78 -4.46
C LEU A 70 -5.88 7.29 -5.90
N GLU A 71 -4.71 6.87 -6.35
CA GLU A 71 -4.53 5.97 -7.49
C GLU A 71 -3.67 4.79 -7.09
N ALA A 72 -4.20 3.57 -7.17
CA ALA A 72 -3.47 2.37 -6.84
C ALA A 72 -3.82 1.20 -7.75
N TYR A 73 -2.90 0.24 -7.87
CA TYR A 73 -3.13 -1.04 -8.53
C TYR A 73 -3.54 -2.03 -7.44
N VAL A 74 -4.58 -2.78 -7.71
CA VAL A 74 -5.09 -3.82 -6.82
C VAL A 74 -4.46 -5.14 -7.25
N LEU A 75 -3.79 -5.79 -6.32
CA LEU A 75 -3.16 -7.10 -6.52
C LEU A 75 -4.12 -8.21 -6.06
N GLU A 76 -3.92 -9.43 -6.55
CA GLU A 76 -4.68 -10.58 -6.05
C GLU A 76 -4.15 -11.06 -4.68
N GLY A 77 -5.06 -11.34 -3.77
CA GLY A 77 -4.76 -11.86 -2.43
C GLY A 77 -4.66 -10.79 -1.35
N THR A 78 -4.80 -11.22 -0.10
CA THR A 78 -4.78 -10.34 1.09
C THR A 78 -3.67 -10.70 2.09
N THR A 79 -2.63 -11.39 1.62
CA THR A 79 -1.45 -11.72 2.45
C THR A 79 -0.64 -10.47 2.81
N GLN A 80 0.15 -10.52 3.88
CA GLN A 80 0.99 -9.39 4.31
C GLN A 80 1.95 -8.90 3.20
N ASN A 81 2.49 -9.81 2.39
CA ASN A 81 3.40 -9.44 1.30
C ASN A 81 2.69 -8.69 0.17
N VAL A 82 1.43 -9.05 -0.10
CA VAL A 82 0.60 -8.36 -1.10
C VAL A 82 0.20 -6.98 -0.58
N LEU A 83 -0.34 -6.91 0.64
CA LEU A 83 -0.79 -5.65 1.25
C LEU A 83 0.35 -4.65 1.47
N ALA A 84 1.58 -5.14 1.65
CA ALA A 84 2.77 -4.28 1.73
C ALA A 84 3.09 -3.54 0.41
N LYS A 85 2.63 -4.07 -0.73
CA LYS A 85 2.85 -3.53 -2.08
C LYS A 85 1.69 -2.68 -2.60
N GLY A 86 0.47 -2.94 -2.13
CA GLY A 86 -0.74 -2.34 -2.69
C GLY A 86 -2.01 -2.79 -2.00
N PRO A 87 -3.18 -2.23 -2.34
CA PRO A 87 -4.46 -2.85 -2.04
C PRO A 87 -4.52 -4.28 -2.61
N GLY A 88 -5.13 -5.20 -1.86
CA GLY A 88 -5.27 -6.62 -2.20
C GLY A 88 -6.73 -7.02 -2.34
N HIS A 89 -7.08 -7.75 -3.39
CA HIS A 89 -8.40 -8.34 -3.59
C HIS A 89 -8.54 -9.62 -2.77
N TYR A 90 -9.73 -9.85 -2.21
CA TYR A 90 -10.05 -11.12 -1.56
C TYR A 90 -10.32 -12.20 -2.61
N GLU A 91 -9.50 -13.25 -2.62
CA GLU A 91 -9.56 -14.36 -3.58
C GLU A 91 -10.91 -15.09 -3.55
N GLU A 92 -11.57 -15.11 -2.40
CA GLU A 92 -12.90 -15.69 -2.22
C GLU A 92 -14.05 -14.82 -2.76
N THR A 93 -13.76 -13.59 -3.21
CA THR A 93 -14.77 -12.66 -3.73
C THR A 93 -14.73 -12.55 -5.25
N PRO A 94 -15.87 -12.22 -5.90
CA PRO A 94 -15.89 -12.01 -7.35
C PRO A 94 -14.93 -10.92 -7.79
N MET A 95 -14.34 -11.09 -8.99
CA MET A 95 -13.42 -10.10 -9.55
C MET A 95 -14.12 -8.75 -9.78
N PRO A 96 -13.38 -7.63 -9.73
CA PRO A 96 -13.92 -6.32 -10.06
C PRO A 96 -14.62 -6.31 -11.43
N GLY A 97 -15.88 -5.88 -11.46
CA GLY A 97 -16.71 -5.86 -12.67
C GLY A 97 -17.56 -7.12 -12.90
N GLN A 98 -17.38 -8.17 -12.09
CA GLN A 98 -18.26 -9.34 -12.10
C GLN A 98 -19.48 -9.13 -11.19
N VAL A 99 -20.52 -9.95 -11.40
CA VAL A 99 -21.72 -9.94 -10.56
C VAL A 99 -21.38 -10.42 -9.15
N GLY A 100 -21.76 -9.62 -8.15
CA GLY A 100 -21.56 -9.91 -6.73
C GLY A 100 -20.87 -8.76 -6.01
N ASN A 101 -20.11 -9.07 -4.96
CA ASN A 101 -19.40 -8.08 -4.14
C ASN A 101 -17.88 -8.35 -4.16
N SER A 102 -17.14 -7.57 -4.95
CA SER A 102 -15.68 -7.61 -4.95
C SER A 102 -15.13 -6.86 -3.74
N ALA A 103 -14.40 -7.56 -2.87
CA ALA A 103 -13.85 -6.97 -1.65
C ALA A 103 -12.35 -6.68 -1.83
N ILE A 104 -11.90 -5.53 -1.33
CA ILE A 104 -10.52 -5.08 -1.41
C ILE A 104 -10.04 -4.65 -0.03
N ALA A 105 -8.92 -5.20 0.42
CA ALA A 105 -8.21 -4.83 1.64
C ALA A 105 -7.04 -3.87 1.35
N GLY A 106 -6.67 -3.05 2.32
CA GLY A 106 -5.53 -2.13 2.20
C GLY A 106 -5.19 -1.46 3.51
N HIS A 107 -3.92 -1.09 3.69
CA HIS A 107 -3.47 -0.45 4.92
C HIS A 107 -4.00 0.99 5.07
N ARG A 108 -4.32 1.35 6.32
CA ARG A 108 -4.71 2.71 6.72
C ARG A 108 -3.55 3.55 7.26
N THR A 109 -2.53 2.92 7.82
CA THR A 109 -1.48 3.57 8.64
C THR A 109 -0.05 3.19 8.27
N MET A 110 0.16 2.32 7.28
CA MET A 110 1.48 1.90 6.83
C MET A 110 1.44 1.59 5.33
N HIS A 111 2.60 1.34 4.69
CA HIS A 111 2.68 0.86 3.31
C HIS A 111 1.91 1.73 2.31
N GLY A 112 2.32 2.99 2.13
CA GLY A 112 1.61 3.94 1.26
C GLY A 112 0.28 4.47 1.82
N HIS A 113 -0.35 3.69 2.71
CA HIS A 113 -1.60 4.01 3.40
C HIS A 113 -2.75 4.36 2.43
N PRO A 114 -3.03 3.53 1.41
CA PRO A 114 -4.00 3.84 0.36
C PRO A 114 -5.39 4.21 0.90
N PHE A 115 -5.76 3.68 2.06
CA PHE A 115 -7.07 3.88 2.67
C PHE A 115 -7.06 4.78 3.91
N ARG A 116 -6.00 5.57 4.11
CA ARG A 116 -5.89 6.51 5.25
C ARG A 116 -7.06 7.49 5.32
N ASP A 117 -7.40 8.05 4.17
CA ASP A 117 -8.29 9.20 4.03
C ASP A 117 -9.71 8.80 3.57
N LEU A 118 -10.06 7.51 3.62
CA LEU A 118 -11.41 7.02 3.28
C LEU A 118 -12.52 7.73 4.08
N ASN A 119 -12.24 8.17 5.29
CA ASN A 119 -13.21 8.90 6.12
C ASN A 119 -13.61 10.26 5.52
N ASN A 120 -12.78 10.85 4.66
CA ASN A 120 -13.07 12.12 3.98
C ASN A 120 -13.99 11.91 2.77
N TRP A 121 -14.24 10.66 2.39
CA TRP A 121 -15.18 10.30 1.34
C TRP A 121 -16.62 10.40 1.85
N LYS A 122 -17.23 11.58 1.73
CA LYS A 122 -18.67 11.76 1.94
C LYS A 122 -19.45 11.25 0.74
N LYS A 123 -20.54 10.52 0.99
CA LYS A 123 -21.58 10.22 -0.01
C LYS A 123 -22.02 11.54 -0.65
N THR A 124 -21.96 11.62 -1.97
CA THR A 124 -22.71 12.62 -2.72
C THR A 124 -24.17 12.18 -2.62
N THR A 125 -24.91 12.67 -1.63
CA THR A 125 -26.37 12.61 -1.67
C THR A 125 -26.80 13.42 -2.88
N LYS A 126 -27.38 12.73 -3.85
CA LYS A 126 -28.02 13.31 -5.02
C LYS A 126 -29.52 13.20 -4.85
#